data_AF-A0A919HXK2-F1
#
_entry.id   AF-A0A919HXK2-F1
#
_cell.length_a   1.000
_cell.length_b   1.000
_cell.length_c   1.000
_cell.angle_alpha   90.00
_cell.angle_beta   90.00
_cell.angle_gamma   90.00
#
_symmetry.space_group_name_H-M   'P 1'
#
loop_
_entity.id
_entity.type
_entity.pdbx_description
1 polymer ?
#
loop_
_entity_poly.entity_id
_entity_poly.type
_entity_poly.pdbx_seq_one_letter_code
_entity_poly.pdbx_strand_id
1 'polypeptide(L)'
;MGVGAMRRRSLGAPIAVITQQPTSEAAQLADIIIAPQTGPEAVAGLANPKAQLAQRQIVNMLTTGLAIRDGRVYSNLRVDVQADNSHWAERQIAIVMAATDCTRSEAKAARPAVISTAAPRS
;
A
#
# COMPACT_ATOMS: atom_id res chain seq x y z
N MET A 1 -14.03 -15.90 -3.02
CA MET A 1 -14.77 -14.81 -2.34
C MET A 1 -15.95 -14.46 -3.22
N GLY A 2 -17.15 -14.74 -2.74
CA GLY A 2 -18.36 -14.71 -3.55
C GLY A 2 -18.90 -13.30 -3.82
N VAL A 3 -19.77 -13.24 -4.81
CA VAL A 3 -20.63 -12.15 -5.30
C VAL A 3 -21.25 -11.26 -4.20
N GLY A 4 -21.30 -11.73 -2.95
CA GLY A 4 -21.80 -11.00 -1.78
C GLY A 4 -21.04 -9.71 -1.44
N ALA A 5 -19.74 -9.58 -1.75
CA ALA A 5 -19.00 -8.33 -1.48
C ALA A 5 -19.40 -7.19 -2.43
N MET A 6 -19.85 -7.52 -3.66
CA MET A 6 -20.20 -6.55 -4.70
C MET A 6 -21.64 -6.04 -4.64
N ARG A 7 -22.46 -6.59 -3.73
CA ARG A 7 -23.76 -6.00 -3.38
C ARG A 7 -23.66 -4.57 -2.80
N ARG A 8 -22.44 -4.07 -2.54
CA ARG A 8 -22.17 -2.72 -2.01
C ARG A 8 -22.25 -1.59 -3.04
N ARG A 9 -22.65 -1.88 -4.28
CA ARG A 9 -22.96 -0.85 -5.29
C ARG A 9 -24.07 0.12 -4.82
N SER A 10 -24.88 -0.27 -3.85
CA SER A 10 -25.91 0.57 -3.23
C SER A 10 -25.39 1.74 -2.38
N LEU A 11 -24.08 1.80 -2.06
CA LEU A 11 -23.49 2.86 -1.25
C LEU A 11 -22.68 3.90 -2.07
N GLY A 12 -22.66 3.80 -3.40
CA GLY A 12 -22.00 4.77 -4.27
C GLY A 12 -20.45 4.76 -4.25
N ALA A 13 -19.83 3.82 -3.55
CA ALA A 13 -18.38 3.67 -3.56
C ALA A 13 -17.90 2.95 -4.84
N PRO A 14 -16.81 3.42 -5.49
CA PRO A 14 -16.26 2.75 -6.66
C PRO A 14 -15.71 1.37 -6.28
N ILE A 15 -15.97 0.38 -7.13
CA ILE A 15 -15.56 -1.01 -6.94
C ILE A 15 -14.41 -1.32 -7.89
N ALA A 16 -13.27 -1.71 -7.33
CA ALA A 16 -12.14 -2.23 -8.09
C ALA A 16 -11.96 -3.74 -7.86
N VAL A 17 -11.63 -4.47 -8.92
CA VAL A 17 -11.42 -5.93 -8.87
C VAL A 17 -10.06 -6.29 -9.46
N ILE A 18 -9.34 -7.17 -8.76
CA ILE A 18 -8.11 -7.79 -9.24
C ILE A 18 -8.45 -9.23 -9.63
N THR A 19 -8.31 -9.59 -10.91
CA THR A 19 -8.70 -10.92 -11.42
C THR A 19 -7.89 -11.29 -12.65
N GLN A 20 -7.63 -12.59 -12.85
CA GLN A 20 -7.05 -13.07 -14.12
C GLN A 20 -8.12 -13.33 -15.19
N GLN A 21 -9.40 -13.29 -14.81
CA GLN A 21 -10.52 -13.55 -15.69
C GLN A 21 -11.36 -12.28 -15.85
N PRO A 22 -11.04 -11.44 -16.86
CA PRO A 22 -11.71 -10.14 -17.06
C PRO A 22 -13.19 -10.28 -17.46
N THR A 23 -13.63 -11.47 -17.85
CA THR A 23 -15.02 -11.79 -18.18
C THR A 23 -15.82 -12.36 -17.01
N SER A 24 -15.19 -12.50 -15.83
CA SER A 24 -15.88 -13.02 -14.63
C SER A 24 -17.03 -12.12 -14.20
N GLU A 25 -18.05 -12.69 -13.55
CA GLU A 25 -19.18 -11.95 -12.96
C GLU A 25 -18.70 -10.80 -12.06
N ALA A 26 -17.65 -11.08 -11.28
CA ALA A 26 -16.96 -10.09 -10.45
C ALA A 26 -16.43 -8.89 -11.24
N ALA A 27 -15.81 -9.12 -12.41
CA ALA A 27 -15.29 -8.07 -13.26
C ALA A 27 -16.40 -7.24 -13.92
N GLN A 28 -17.51 -7.88 -14.30
CA GLN A 28 -18.66 -7.21 -14.93
C GLN A 28 -19.37 -6.23 -13.97
N LEU A 29 -19.25 -6.44 -12.67
CA LEU A 29 -19.83 -5.59 -11.63
C LEU A 29 -18.87 -4.50 -11.11
N ALA A 30 -17.63 -4.46 -11.59
CA ALA A 30 -16.60 -3.53 -11.13
C ALA A 30 -16.51 -2.29 -12.02
N ASP A 31 -16.22 -1.14 -11.41
CA ASP A 31 -15.93 0.09 -12.12
C ASP A 31 -14.48 0.09 -12.67
N ILE A 32 -13.57 -0.61 -11.97
CA ILE A 32 -12.17 -0.74 -12.35
C ILE A 32 -11.77 -2.22 -12.34
N ILE A 33 -11.23 -2.70 -13.45
CA ILE A 33 -10.74 -4.08 -13.59
C ILE A 33 -9.21 -4.04 -13.73
N ILE A 34 -8.50 -4.68 -12.81
CA ILE A 34 -7.06 -4.87 -12.86
C ILE A 34 -6.79 -6.34 -13.19
N ALA A 35 -6.40 -6.60 -14.44
CA ALA A 35 -6.22 -7.96 -14.96
C ALA A 35 -4.76 -8.27 -15.35
N PRO A 36 -3.89 -8.61 -14.38
CA PRO A 36 -2.49 -8.90 -14.66
C PRO A 36 -2.33 -10.16 -15.50
N GLN A 37 -1.66 -10.04 -16.64
CA GLN A 37 -1.35 -11.13 -17.56
C GLN A 37 -0.12 -11.91 -17.08
N THR A 38 -0.30 -12.92 -16.22
CA THR A 38 0.84 -13.72 -15.72
C THR A 38 1.14 -14.95 -16.57
N GLY A 39 0.24 -15.32 -17.50
CA GLY A 39 0.32 -16.55 -18.29
C GLY A 39 0.13 -17.84 -17.47
N PRO A 40 0.19 -19.01 -18.12
CA PRO A 40 -0.07 -20.32 -17.50
C PRO A 40 0.88 -20.65 -16.35
N GLU A 41 0.40 -21.24 -15.27
CA GLU A 41 1.24 -21.62 -14.13
C GLU A 41 2.20 -22.76 -14.49
N ALA A 42 3.41 -22.72 -13.94
CA ALA A 42 4.44 -23.72 -14.21
C ALA A 42 4.03 -25.12 -13.70
N VAL A 43 3.29 -25.17 -12.60
CA VAL A 43 2.73 -26.41 -12.02
C VAL A 43 1.23 -26.23 -11.93
N ALA A 44 0.49 -26.95 -12.78
CA ALA A 44 -0.97 -26.96 -12.74
C ALA A 44 -1.47 -27.55 -11.41
N GLY A 45 -2.47 -26.92 -10.81
CA GLY A 45 -3.07 -27.37 -9.54
C GLY A 45 -2.33 -26.91 -8.28
N LEU A 46 -1.14 -26.32 -8.40
CA LEU A 46 -0.55 -25.54 -7.32
C LEU A 46 -1.35 -24.23 -7.16
N ALA A 47 -1.21 -23.55 -6.02
CA ALA A 47 -2.01 -22.39 -5.64
C ALA A 47 -1.84 -21.12 -6.52
N ASN A 48 -1.61 -21.22 -7.83
CA ASN A 48 -1.43 -20.11 -8.77
C ASN A 48 -0.43 -19.04 -8.26
N PRO A 49 0.83 -19.43 -8.00
CA PRO A 49 1.81 -18.56 -7.33
C PRO A 49 2.08 -17.26 -8.10
N LYS A 50 2.07 -17.27 -9.43
CA LYS A 50 2.27 -16.03 -10.20
C LYS A 50 1.10 -15.07 -10.04
N ALA A 51 -0.12 -15.59 -10.07
CA ALA A 51 -1.32 -14.78 -9.81
C ALA A 51 -1.29 -14.16 -8.39
N GLN A 52 -0.89 -14.94 -7.38
CA GLN A 52 -0.77 -14.45 -6.00
C GLN A 52 0.29 -13.35 -5.86
N LEU A 53 1.46 -13.54 -6.48
CA LEU A 53 2.53 -12.54 -6.45
C LEU A 53 2.11 -11.25 -7.14
N ALA A 54 1.46 -11.36 -8.31
CA ALA A 54 0.94 -10.21 -9.03
C ALA A 54 -0.09 -9.44 -8.18
N GLN A 55 -1.02 -10.14 -7.54
CA GLN A 55 -2.02 -9.52 -6.67
C GLN A 55 -1.36 -8.80 -5.48
N ARG A 56 -0.38 -9.43 -4.82
CA ARG A 56 0.38 -8.79 -3.72
C ARG A 56 1.07 -7.53 -4.19
N GLN A 57 1.72 -7.57 -5.36
CA GLN A 57 2.42 -6.41 -5.89
C GLN A 57 1.45 -5.28 -6.24
N ILE A 58 0.28 -5.60 -6.82
CA ILE A 58 -0.76 -4.60 -7.09
C ILE A 58 -1.23 -3.91 -5.81
N VAL A 59 -1.53 -4.67 -4.76
CA VAL A 59 -1.94 -4.11 -3.46
C VAL A 59 -0.82 -3.27 -2.84
N ASN A 60 0.44 -3.70 -2.96
CA ASN A 60 1.59 -2.92 -2.51
C ASN A 60 1.74 -1.61 -3.29
N MET A 61 1.51 -1.60 -4.60
CA MET A 61 1.55 -0.39 -5.42
C MET A 61 0.43 0.58 -5.03
N LEU A 62 -0.79 0.08 -4.82
CA LEU A 62 -1.93 0.91 -4.40
C LEU A 62 -1.67 1.55 -3.03
N THR A 63 -1.23 0.78 -2.04
CA THR A 63 -0.98 1.28 -0.69
C THR A 63 0.22 2.24 -0.65
N THR A 64 1.27 1.97 -1.44
CA THR A 64 2.40 2.90 -1.61
C THR A 64 1.96 4.21 -2.26
N GLY A 65 1.17 4.13 -3.34
CA GLY A 65 0.65 5.30 -4.04
C GLY A 65 -0.22 6.18 -3.12
N LEU A 66 -1.07 5.56 -2.29
CA LEU A 66 -1.85 6.27 -1.27
C LEU A 66 -0.94 6.92 -0.21
N ALA A 67 0.10 6.22 0.27
CA ALA A 67 1.03 6.79 1.23
C ALA A 67 1.76 8.03 0.67
N ILE A 68 2.17 7.99 -0.60
CA ILE A 68 2.76 9.15 -1.29
C ILE A 68 1.74 10.29 -1.40
N ARG A 69 0.52 10.00 -1.87
CA ARG A 69 -0.54 11.00 -2.03
C ARG A 69 -0.91 11.69 -0.72
N ASP A 70 -0.93 10.94 0.38
CA ASP A 70 -1.29 11.44 1.71
C ASP A 70 -0.11 12.14 2.42
N GLY A 71 1.03 12.35 1.75
CA GLY A 71 2.19 13.06 2.32
C GLY A 71 2.99 12.24 3.34
N ARG A 72 2.79 10.92 3.39
CA ARG A 72 3.48 10.00 4.32
C ARG A 72 4.85 9.53 3.80
N VAL A 73 5.27 10.04 2.65
CA VAL A 73 6.57 9.78 2.03
C VAL A 73 7.24 11.10 1.69
N TYR A 74 8.49 11.28 2.12
CA TYR A 74 9.35 12.40 1.75
C TYR A 74 10.51 11.88 0.89
N SER A 75 10.64 12.38 -0.34
CA SER A 75 11.56 11.79 -1.32
C SER A 75 11.29 10.28 -1.48
N ASN A 76 12.23 9.41 -1.10
CA ASN A 76 12.07 7.95 -1.05
C ASN A 76 11.97 7.40 0.38
N LEU A 77 11.79 8.26 1.38
CA LEU A 77 11.73 7.91 2.80
C LEU A 77 10.29 7.88 3.29
N ARG A 78 9.89 6.76 3.89
CA ARG A 78 8.59 6.64 4.55
C ARG A 78 8.67 7.32 5.92
N VAL A 79 7.90 8.39 6.13
CA VAL A 79 8.00 9.25 7.33
C VAL A 79 6.95 8.94 8.41
N ASP A 80 5.92 8.13 8.10
CA ASP A 80 4.86 7.70 9.03
C ASP A 80 5.20 6.39 9.80
N VAL A 81 6.49 6.09 9.98
CA VAL A 81 6.93 4.86 10.68
C VAL A 81 6.64 4.99 12.17
N GLN A 82 5.96 4.01 12.77
CA GLN A 82 5.74 3.93 14.22
C GLN A 82 6.94 3.31 14.92
N ALA A 83 7.40 3.89 16.04
CA ALA A 83 8.55 3.41 16.80
C ALA A 83 8.13 2.54 17.99
N ASP A 84 7.54 1.39 17.70
CA ASP A 84 7.03 0.47 18.73
C ASP A 84 8.14 -0.34 19.42
N ASN A 85 9.34 -0.38 18.84
CA ASN A 85 10.51 -1.04 19.40
C ASN A 85 11.80 -0.28 19.05
N SER A 86 12.92 -0.72 19.65
CA SER A 86 14.23 -0.08 19.47
C SER A 86 14.68 -0.04 18.00
N HIS A 87 14.44 -1.09 17.22
CA HIS A 87 14.76 -1.11 15.79
C HIS A 87 14.00 -0.01 15.04
N TRP A 88 12.68 0.09 15.23
CA TRP A 88 11.89 1.12 14.56
C TRP A 88 12.22 2.54 15.06
N ALA A 89 12.57 2.70 16.33
CA ALA A 89 13.06 3.97 16.87
C ALA A 89 14.38 4.42 16.20
N GLU A 90 15.33 3.50 16.03
CA GLU A 90 16.56 3.77 15.29
C GLU A 90 16.30 4.11 13.83
N ARG A 91 15.34 3.43 13.20
CA ARG A 91 14.96 3.72 11.82
C ARG A 91 14.34 5.11 11.66
N GLN A 92 13.50 5.56 12.59
CA GLN A 92 12.99 6.93 12.60
C GLN A 92 14.13 7.96 12.68
N ILE A 93 15.10 7.76 13.57
CA ILE A 93 16.25 8.65 13.73
C ILE A 93 17.03 8.73 12.41
N ALA A 94 17.31 7.58 11.79
CA ALA A 94 18.00 7.52 10.51
C ALA A 94 17.24 8.25 9.38
N ILE A 95 15.90 8.14 9.36
CA ILE A 95 15.06 8.84 8.39
C ILE A 95 15.14 10.36 8.58
N VAL A 96 15.06 10.85 9.82
CA VAL A 96 15.15 12.29 10.11
C VAL A 96 16.51 12.84 9.73
N MET A 97 17.59 12.15 10.12
CA MET A 97 18.95 12.53 9.74
C MET A 97 19.11 12.58 8.22
N ALA A 98 18.62 11.58 7.49
CA ALA A 98 18.70 11.55 6.03
C ALA A 98 17.85 12.63 5.34
N ALA A 99 16.75 13.05 5.96
CA ALA A 99 15.86 14.06 5.40
C ALA A 99 16.33 15.51 5.65
N THR A 100 17.02 15.76 6.77
CA THR A 100 17.37 17.13 7.22
C THR A 100 18.87 17.37 7.38
N ASP A 101 19.72 16.37 7.16
CA ASP A 101 21.18 16.42 7.36
C ASP A 101 21.59 16.89 8.78
N CYS A 102 20.78 16.54 9.79
CA CYS A 102 21.02 16.93 11.17
C CYS A 102 21.80 15.87 11.95
N THR A 103 22.29 16.26 13.13
CA THR A 103 22.97 15.34 14.02
C THR A 103 21.99 14.33 14.63
N ARG A 104 22.50 13.17 15.05
CA ARG A 104 21.71 12.14 15.74
C ARG A 104 21.00 12.67 16.99
N SER A 105 21.64 13.58 17.73
CA SER A 105 21.07 14.20 18.92
C SER A 105 19.86 15.07 18.59
N GLU A 106 19.95 15.89 17.54
CA GLU A 106 18.84 16.71 17.03
C GLU A 106 17.70 15.85 16.49
N ALA A 107 18.02 14.82 15.69
CA ALA A 107 17.03 13.86 15.17
C ALA A 107 16.27 13.15 16.29
N LYS A 108 16.96 12.77 17.38
CA LYS A 108 16.33 12.13 18.55
C LYS A 108 15.38 13.09 19.28
N ALA A 109 15.72 14.38 19.34
CA ALA A 109 14.87 15.41 19.94
C ALA A 109 13.65 15.75 19.07
N ALA A 110 13.78 15.69 17.74
CA ALA A 110 12.71 15.99 16.78
C ALA A 110 11.66 14.86 16.60
N ARG A 111 11.90 13.67 17.14
CA ARG A 111 11.02 12.48 17.02
C ARG A 111 9.51 12.74 17.29
N PRO A 112 9.09 13.57 18.27
CA PRO A 112 7.67 13.80 18.51
C PRO A 112 6.97 14.57 17.40
N ALA A 113 7.69 15.39 16.63
CA ALA A 113 7.11 16.33 15.69
C ALA A 113 6.74 15.71 14.33
N VAL A 114 7.48 14.69 13.88
CA VAL A 114 7.34 14.09 12.55
C VAL A 114 6.06 13.24 12.41
N ILE A 115 5.56 12.69 13.53
CA ILE A 115 4.37 11.83 13.52
C ILE A 115 3.07 12.66 13.45
N SER A 116 3.10 13.93 13.87
CA SER A 116 1.90 14.77 14.00
C SER A 116 1.51 15.53 12.73
N THR A 117 2.40 15.69 11.75
CA THR A 117 2.14 16.50 10.55
C THR A 117 1.52 15.73 9.38
N ALA A 118 1.32 14.41 9.50
CA ALA A 118 0.60 13.59 8.53
C ALA A 118 -0.93 13.57 8.76
N ALA A 119 -1.50 14.63 9.34
CA ALA A 119 -2.95 14.85 9.33
C ALA A 119 -3.37 15.26 7.90
N PRO A 120 -4.51 14.76 7.39
CA PRO A 120 -4.96 15.05 6.04
C PRO A 120 -5.17 16.55 5.90
N ARG A 121 -4.39 17.19 5.03
CA ARG A 121 -4.73 18.53 4.55
C ARG A 121 -5.91 18.36 3.59
N SER A 122 -7.07 18.86 4.02
CA SER A 122 -8.32 18.98 3.27
C SER A 122 -8.13 19.65 1.92
#